data_AF-A0A3B3USC7-F1
#
_entry.id   AF-A0A3B3USC7-F1
#
_cell.length_a   1.000
_cell.length_b   1.000
_cell.length_c   1.000
_cell.angle_alpha   90.00
_cell.angle_beta   90.00
_cell.angle_gamma   90.00
#
_symmetry.space_group_name_H-M   'P 1'
#
loop_
_entity.id
_entity.type
_entity.pdbx_description
1 polymer ?
#
loop_
_entity_poly.entity_id
_entity_poly.type
_entity_poly.pdbx_seq_one_letter_code
_entity_poly.pdbx_strand_id
1 'polypeptide(L)'
;MVVLKGIPSVLSPELLYALAKMGHGDELVLADANFPASSICACGPKEIRADGLGIPQLLEAILKLLPLDTYVDRPAAVMDLVDSDKQRCLAVPVWDTYAQLLSRAGSQSSLEKMERFNFYERAKKAYAVVATGETALYGNLILKKGVIPAEMLQ
;
A
#
# COMPACT_ATOMS: atom_id res chain seq x y z
N MET A 1 4.10 13.32 10.89
CA MET A 1 5.46 12.80 11.18
C MET A 1 5.59 12.51 12.66
N VAL A 2 6.49 11.62 13.06
CA VAL A 2 6.79 11.27 14.46
C VAL A 2 8.30 11.36 14.74
N VAL A 3 8.67 11.47 16.01
CA VAL A 3 10.08 11.41 16.46
C VAL A 3 10.18 10.35 17.56
N LEU A 4 10.45 9.11 17.15
CA LEU A 4 10.55 7.94 18.03
C LEU A 4 11.74 7.07 17.60
N LYS A 5 12.39 6.39 18.55
CA LYS A 5 13.53 5.51 18.25
C LYS A 5 13.05 4.30 17.42
N GLY A 6 13.73 4.02 16.31
CA GLY A 6 13.43 2.88 15.44
C GLY A 6 12.21 3.05 14.52
N ILE A 7 11.44 4.14 14.64
CA ILE A 7 10.26 4.40 13.81
C ILE A 7 10.61 5.44 12.74
N PRO A 8 10.34 5.16 11.45
CA PRO A 8 10.54 6.14 10.39
C PRO A 8 9.73 7.41 10.63
N SER A 9 10.41 8.56 10.63
CA SER A 9 9.80 9.84 11.00
C SER A 9 8.71 10.30 10.02
N VAL A 10 8.75 9.83 8.76
CA VAL A 10 7.74 10.15 7.74
C VAL A 10 6.35 9.64 8.08
N LEU A 11 6.22 8.62 8.93
CA LEU A 11 4.93 8.10 9.37
C LEU A 11 4.24 9.13 10.28
N SER A 12 2.96 9.41 10.04
CA SER A 12 2.15 10.20 10.96
C SER A 12 1.72 9.38 12.18
N PRO A 13 1.41 10.02 13.33
CA PRO A 13 0.80 9.33 14.46
C PRO A 13 -0.44 8.51 14.06
N GLU A 14 -1.26 9.04 13.15
CA GLU A 14 -2.49 8.42 12.68
C GLU A 14 -2.21 7.18 11.82
N LEU A 15 -1.21 7.24 10.94
CA LEU A 15 -0.80 6.09 10.14
C LEU A 15 -0.18 5.00 11.03
N LEU A 16 0.67 5.38 11.99
CA LEU A 16 1.23 4.42 12.94
C LEU A 16 0.13 3.73 13.77
N TYR A 17 -0.88 4.49 14.20
CA TYR A 17 -2.04 3.95 14.89
C TYR A 17 -2.83 2.96 14.02
N ALA A 18 -3.04 3.28 12.73
CA ALA A 18 -3.70 2.36 11.80
C ALA A 18 -2.91 1.06 11.63
N LEU A 19 -1.60 1.14 11.36
CA LEU A 19 -0.72 -0.05 11.21
C LEU A 19 -0.75 -0.94 12.47
N ALA A 20 -0.77 -0.34 13.66
CA ALA A 20 -0.84 -1.04 14.93
C ALA A 20 -2.21 -1.71 15.17
N LYS A 21 -3.30 -1.06 14.72
CA LYS A 21 -4.68 -1.58 14.88
C LYS A 21 -5.06 -2.67 13.87
N MET A 22 -4.43 -2.70 12.69
CA MET A 22 -4.69 -3.74 11.69
C MET A 22 -4.37 -5.13 12.25
N GLY A 23 -5.24 -6.10 12.00
CA GLY A 23 -5.02 -7.53 12.26
C GLY A 23 -4.39 -8.25 11.06
N HIS A 24 -4.15 -9.55 11.20
CA HIS A 24 -3.74 -10.39 10.07
C HIS A 24 -4.87 -10.43 9.03
N GLY A 25 -4.51 -10.17 7.78
CA GLY A 25 -5.42 -10.19 6.64
C GLY A 25 -6.04 -8.83 6.32
N ASP A 26 -5.94 -7.85 7.23
CA ASP A 26 -6.32 -6.47 6.95
C ASP A 26 -5.44 -5.88 5.85
N GLU A 27 -6.04 -4.97 5.07
CA GLU A 27 -5.39 -4.36 3.92
C GLU A 27 -5.27 -2.84 4.09
N LEU A 28 -4.16 -2.29 3.60
CA LEU A 28 -3.87 -0.87 3.55
C LEU A 28 -3.72 -0.44 2.09
N VAL A 29 -4.43 0.61 1.69
CA VAL A 29 -4.25 1.21 0.36
C VAL A 29 -3.31 2.41 0.47
N LEU A 30 -2.25 2.44 -0.33
CA LEU A 30 -1.48 3.64 -0.64
C LEU A 30 -2.00 4.17 -1.97
N ALA A 31 -2.68 5.32 -1.91
CA ALA A 31 -3.42 5.89 -3.02
C ALA A 31 -2.61 7.01 -3.68
N ASP A 32 -2.50 6.96 -5.01
CA ASP A 32 -1.94 8.05 -5.81
C ASP A 32 -2.90 9.27 -5.83
N ALA A 33 -2.40 10.41 -6.30
CA ALA A 33 -3.12 11.68 -6.28
C ALA A 33 -4.40 11.70 -7.14
N ASN A 34 -4.56 10.74 -8.06
CA ASN A 34 -5.74 10.62 -8.92
C ASN A 34 -6.75 9.62 -8.38
N PHE A 35 -6.39 8.83 -7.37
CA PHE A 35 -7.29 7.85 -6.77
C PHE A 35 -8.47 8.55 -6.08
N PRO A 36 -9.71 8.03 -6.21
CA PRO A 36 -10.90 8.62 -5.60
C PRO A 36 -10.98 8.29 -4.10
N ALA A 37 -9.96 8.66 -3.32
CA ALA A 37 -9.81 8.29 -1.91
C ALA A 37 -11.05 8.67 -1.07
N SER A 38 -11.56 9.89 -1.23
CA SER A 38 -12.73 10.37 -0.47
C SER A 38 -13.98 9.50 -0.70
N SER A 39 -14.31 9.21 -1.96
CA SER A 39 -15.48 8.38 -2.30
C SER A 39 -15.31 6.92 -1.85
N ILE A 40 -14.09 6.39 -1.91
CA ILE A 40 -13.79 5.02 -1.44
C ILE A 40 -13.89 4.95 0.09
N CYS A 41 -13.37 5.95 0.81
CA CYS A 41 -13.43 6.02 2.27
C CYS A 41 -14.85 6.24 2.80
N ALA A 42 -15.71 6.91 2.03
CA ALA A 42 -17.14 6.99 2.34
C ALA A 42 -17.83 5.60 2.37
N CYS A 43 -17.21 4.55 1.82
CA CYS A 43 -17.72 3.19 1.86
C CYS A 43 -17.23 2.36 3.06
N GLY A 44 -16.30 2.86 3.90
CA GLY A 44 -15.80 2.08 5.03
C GLY A 44 -14.39 2.43 5.54
N PRO A 45 -13.34 2.39 4.69
CA PRO A 45 -11.97 2.52 5.16
C PRO A 45 -11.70 3.91 5.74
N LYS A 46 -10.78 3.99 6.70
CA LYS A 46 -10.35 5.28 7.24
C LYS A 46 -9.52 6.04 6.21
N GLU A 47 -9.86 7.30 5.96
CA GLU A 47 -9.02 8.20 5.17
C GLU A 47 -7.87 8.74 6.03
N ILE A 48 -6.64 8.60 5.55
CA ILE A 48 -5.43 9.16 6.17
C ILE A 48 -4.73 10.01 5.13
N ARG A 49 -4.37 11.25 5.49
CA ARG A 49 -3.71 12.19 4.58
C ARG A 49 -2.18 12.10 4.68
N ALA A 50 -1.51 12.09 3.54
CA ALA A 50 -0.06 12.13 3.38
C ALA A 50 0.34 12.91 2.12
N ASP A 51 -0.35 14.03 1.86
CA ASP A 51 -0.30 14.83 0.63
C ASP A 51 1.09 15.21 0.12
N GLY A 52 2.07 15.40 1.03
CA GLY A 52 3.43 15.81 0.68
C GLY A 52 4.41 14.67 0.42
N LEU A 53 3.95 13.42 0.46
CA LEU A 53 4.80 12.23 0.38
C LEU A 53 4.44 11.38 -0.85
N GLY A 54 5.46 10.83 -1.50
CA GLY A 54 5.30 9.81 -2.54
C GLY A 54 5.12 8.41 -1.97
N ILE A 55 4.53 7.51 -2.76
CA ILE A 55 4.28 6.13 -2.32
C ILE A 55 5.60 5.37 -2.07
N PRO A 56 6.67 5.46 -2.89
CA PRO A 56 7.92 4.74 -2.61
C PRO A 56 8.52 5.04 -1.23
N GLN A 57 8.51 6.32 -0.82
CA GLN A 57 9.02 6.75 0.48
C GLN A 57 8.17 6.20 1.64
N LEU A 58 6.84 6.25 1.49
CA LEU A 58 5.92 5.69 2.49
C LEU A 58 6.00 4.16 2.54
N LEU A 59 6.08 3.50 1.39
CA LEU A 59 6.19 2.04 1.29
C LEU A 59 7.44 1.55 2.01
N GLU A 60 8.61 2.15 1.76
CA GLU A 60 9.84 1.81 2.46
C GLU A 60 9.72 1.99 3.98
N ALA A 61 9.06 3.05 4.43
CA ALA A 61 8.82 3.29 5.85
C ALA A 61 7.84 2.29 6.47
N ILE A 62 6.75 1.97 5.79
CA ILE A 62 5.71 1.04 6.26
C ILE A 62 6.27 -0.38 6.35
N LEU A 63 7.02 -0.84 5.35
CA LEU A 63 7.58 -2.21 5.31
C LEU A 63 8.60 -2.50 6.42
N LYS A 64 9.15 -1.47 7.08
CA LYS A 64 9.98 -1.66 8.29
C LYS A 64 9.16 -2.13 9.50
N LEU A 65 7.85 -1.92 9.50
CA LEU A 65 6.96 -2.18 10.63
C LEU A 65 5.83 -3.17 10.31
N LEU A 66 5.35 -3.18 9.06
CA LEU A 66 4.22 -3.99 8.62
C LEU A 66 4.71 -5.34 8.07
N PRO A 67 4.48 -6.47 8.76
CA PRO A 67 4.73 -7.79 8.17
C PRO A 67 3.77 -8.01 7.00
N LEU A 68 4.27 -8.53 5.88
CA LEU A 68 3.43 -8.91 4.74
C LEU A 68 2.90 -10.33 4.91
N ASP A 69 1.70 -10.57 4.38
CA ASP A 69 1.02 -11.85 4.49
C ASP A 69 1.70 -12.94 3.66
N THR A 70 2.23 -13.97 4.32
CA THR A 70 2.88 -15.12 3.70
C THR A 70 1.93 -16.29 3.43
N TYR A 71 0.65 -16.18 3.81
CA TYR A 71 -0.38 -17.19 3.55
C TYR A 71 -1.12 -16.95 2.22
N VAL A 72 -0.74 -15.91 1.48
CA VAL A 72 -1.27 -15.60 0.15
C VAL A 72 -0.14 -15.54 -0.86
N ASP A 73 -0.42 -15.89 -2.11
CA ASP A 73 0.59 -15.87 -3.18
C ASP A 73 1.17 -14.48 -3.41
N ARG A 74 0.33 -13.44 -3.30
CA ARG A 74 0.68 -12.04 -3.57
C ARG A 74 0.09 -11.11 -2.50
N PRO A 75 0.88 -10.68 -1.50
CA PRO A 75 0.40 -9.77 -0.45
C PRO A 75 0.33 -8.31 -0.90
N ALA A 76 0.76 -8.01 -2.13
CA ALA A 76 0.79 -6.67 -2.70
C ALA A 76 0.10 -6.65 -4.07
N ALA A 77 -0.80 -5.68 -4.28
CA ALA A 77 -1.58 -5.56 -5.51
C ALA A 77 -1.58 -4.13 -6.05
N VAL A 78 -1.48 -3.99 -7.37
CA VAL A 78 -1.60 -2.73 -8.12
C VAL A 78 -2.80 -2.79 -9.06
N MET A 79 -3.28 -1.62 -9.46
CA MET A 79 -4.31 -1.51 -10.49
C MET A 79 -3.67 -1.77 -11.86
N ASP A 80 -4.16 -2.76 -12.61
CA ASP A 80 -3.68 -3.05 -13.96
C ASP A 80 -4.08 -1.94 -14.95
N LEU A 81 -3.35 -1.86 -16.05
CA LEU A 81 -3.66 -0.92 -17.13
C LEU A 81 -5.02 -1.26 -17.74
N VAL A 82 -5.79 -0.22 -18.08
CA VAL A 82 -6.95 -0.38 -18.96
C VAL A 82 -6.50 -0.71 -20.39
N ASP A 83 -7.38 -1.30 -21.19
CA ASP A 83 -7.03 -1.80 -22.53
C ASP A 83 -6.42 -0.75 -23.46
N SER A 84 -6.90 0.49 -23.40
CA SER A 84 -6.38 1.59 -24.22
C SER A 84 -4.95 1.96 -23.84
N ASP A 85 -4.58 1.91 -22.56
CA ASP A 85 -3.20 2.15 -22.11
C ASP A 85 -2.28 0.95 -22.38
N LYS A 86 -2.81 -0.28 -22.33
CA LYS A 86 -2.10 -1.49 -22.79
C LYS A 86 -1.76 -1.41 -24.27
N GLN A 87 -2.72 -1.03 -25.12
CA GLN A 87 -2.53 -0.88 -26.57
C GLN A 87 -1.48 0.18 -26.90
N ARG A 88 -1.37 1.22 -26.06
CA ARG A 88 -0.35 2.28 -26.19
C ARG A 88 0.99 1.93 -25.56
N CYS A 89 1.14 0.72 -25.00
CA CYS A 89 2.33 0.27 -24.29
C CYS A 89 2.76 1.27 -23.21
N LEU A 90 1.81 1.82 -22.45
CA LEU A 90 2.11 2.77 -21.39
C LEU A 90 3.07 2.15 -20.36
N ALA A 91 4.22 2.80 -20.15
CA ALA A 91 5.18 2.37 -19.13
C ALA A 91 4.70 2.80 -17.73
N VAL A 92 4.86 1.91 -16.75
CA VAL A 92 4.52 2.17 -15.34
C VAL A 92 5.75 1.89 -14.46
N PRO A 93 6.79 2.73 -14.54
CA PRO A 93 8.08 2.47 -13.88
C PRO A 93 8.01 2.44 -12.34
N VAL A 94 6.95 3.02 -11.76
CA VAL A 94 6.74 3.00 -10.30
C VAL A 94 6.53 1.57 -9.79
N TRP A 95 6.01 0.65 -10.60
CA TRP A 95 5.84 -0.76 -10.22
C TRP A 95 7.17 -1.47 -9.99
N ASP A 96 8.19 -1.18 -10.80
CA ASP A 96 9.53 -1.75 -10.60
C ASP A 96 10.13 -1.28 -9.27
N THR A 97 9.88 -0.01 -8.92
CA THR A 97 10.29 0.56 -7.63
C THR A 97 9.59 -0.17 -6.47
N TYR A 98 8.28 -0.41 -6.57
CA TYR A 98 7.54 -1.17 -5.55
C TYR A 98 8.05 -2.60 -5.42
N ALA A 99 8.26 -3.30 -6.54
CA ALA A 99 8.78 -4.66 -6.54
C ALA A 99 10.17 -4.74 -5.87
N GLN A 100 11.05 -3.77 -6.12
CA GLN A 100 12.36 -3.70 -5.47
C GLN A 100 12.24 -3.47 -3.96
N LEU A 101 11.35 -2.56 -3.53
CA LEU A 101 11.14 -2.28 -2.10
C LEU A 101 10.54 -3.50 -1.37
N LEU A 102 9.56 -4.17 -1.97
CA LEU A 102 8.97 -5.40 -1.44
C LEU A 102 10.00 -6.53 -1.33
N SER A 103 10.85 -6.70 -2.35
CA SER A 103 11.93 -7.68 -2.35
C SER A 103 12.95 -7.44 -1.24
N ARG A 104 13.36 -6.18 -1.03
CA ARG A 104 14.24 -5.79 0.09
C ARG A 104 13.61 -6.04 1.46
N ALA A 105 12.29 -5.99 1.56
CA ALA A 105 11.53 -6.32 2.77
C ALA A 105 11.27 -7.83 2.93
N GLY A 106 11.82 -8.68 2.05
CA GLY A 106 11.72 -10.14 2.14
C GLY A 106 10.54 -10.76 1.38
N SER A 107 9.73 -9.98 0.68
CA SER A 107 8.66 -10.52 -0.18
C SER A 107 9.20 -10.84 -1.57
N GLN A 108 9.23 -12.13 -1.92
CA GLN A 108 9.67 -12.59 -3.24
C GLN A 108 8.53 -12.65 -4.27
N SER A 109 7.31 -12.31 -3.87
CA SER A 109 6.13 -12.37 -4.73
C SER A 109 6.11 -11.21 -5.72
N SER A 110 5.65 -11.47 -6.94
CA SER A 110 5.34 -10.41 -7.89
C SER A 110 4.08 -9.64 -7.47
N LEU A 111 3.98 -8.40 -7.92
CA LEU A 111 2.77 -7.59 -7.74
C LEU A 111 1.58 -8.26 -8.43
N GLU A 112 0.47 -8.40 -7.71
CA GLU A 112 -0.80 -8.76 -8.30
C GLU A 112 -1.31 -7.59 -9.16
N LYS A 113 -1.61 -7.84 -10.43
CA LYS A 113 -2.25 -6.85 -11.31
C LYS A 113 -3.75 -7.11 -11.33
N MET A 114 -4.52 -6.12 -10.90
CA MET A 114 -5.96 -6.26 -10.72
C MET A 114 -6.72 -5.27 -11.59
N GLU A 115 -7.79 -5.74 -12.25
CA GLU A 115 -8.68 -4.87 -13.02
C GLU A 115 -9.19 -3.70 -12.16
N ARG A 116 -9.36 -2.53 -12.77
CA ARG A 116 -9.66 -1.25 -12.12
C ARG A 116 -10.85 -1.31 -11.15
N PHE A 117 -11.98 -1.87 -11.57
CA PHE A 117 -13.16 -1.94 -10.71
C PHE A 117 -13.00 -2.97 -9.60
N ASN A 118 -12.34 -4.10 -9.87
CA ASN A 118 -11.97 -5.05 -8.82
C ASN A 118 -11.04 -4.41 -7.78
N PHE A 119 -10.11 -3.54 -8.21
CA PHE A 119 -9.26 -2.77 -7.30
C PHE A 119 -10.08 -1.85 -6.40
N TYR A 120 -11.06 -1.13 -6.95
CA TYR A 120 -11.96 -0.30 -6.15
C TYR A 120 -12.80 -1.14 -5.16
N GLU A 121 -13.33 -2.28 -5.57
CA GLU A 121 -14.10 -3.17 -4.68
C GLU A 121 -13.26 -3.72 -3.53
N ARG A 122 -11.98 -4.03 -3.78
CA ARG A 122 -11.03 -4.43 -2.73
C ARG A 122 -10.67 -3.25 -1.82
N ALA A 123 -10.40 -2.07 -2.39
CA ALA A 123 -10.07 -0.87 -1.64
C ALA A 123 -11.19 -0.43 -0.68
N LYS A 124 -12.48 -0.59 -1.06
CA LYS A 124 -13.63 -0.33 -0.17
C LYS A 124 -13.68 -1.23 1.07
N LYS A 125 -12.99 -2.38 1.03
CA LYS A 125 -12.92 -3.36 2.13
C LYS A 125 -11.61 -3.24 2.94
N ALA A 126 -10.71 -2.35 2.54
CA ALA A 126 -9.48 -2.11 3.26
C ALA A 126 -9.74 -1.56 4.67
N TYR A 127 -8.74 -1.64 5.54
CA TYR A 127 -8.79 -1.02 6.85
C TYR A 127 -8.67 0.51 6.75
N ALA A 128 -7.75 0.97 5.88
CA ALA A 128 -7.49 2.38 5.65
C ALA A 128 -6.98 2.65 4.23
N VAL A 129 -7.18 3.88 3.77
CA VAL A 129 -6.61 4.44 2.55
C VAL A 129 -5.74 5.63 2.93
N VAL A 130 -4.48 5.61 2.53
CA VAL A 130 -3.54 6.72 2.68
C VAL A 130 -3.53 7.50 1.38
N ALA A 131 -4.15 8.67 1.36
CA ALA A 131 -4.14 9.58 0.22
C ALA A 131 -2.79 10.33 0.18
N THR A 132 -1.97 10.02 -0.82
CA THR A 132 -0.60 10.53 -0.95
C THR A 132 -0.50 11.65 -1.98
N GLY A 133 0.70 12.24 -2.12
CA GLY A 133 1.06 13.15 -3.20
C GLY A 133 1.65 12.47 -4.44
N GLU A 134 1.58 11.13 -4.53
CA GLU A 134 2.16 10.40 -5.65
C GLU A 134 1.46 10.73 -6.97
N THR A 135 2.23 11.21 -7.95
CA THR A 135 1.68 11.61 -9.26
C THR A 135 1.88 10.56 -10.34
N ALA A 136 2.65 9.50 -10.09
CA ALA A 136 2.80 8.41 -11.04
C ALA A 136 1.44 7.77 -11.37
N LEU A 137 1.16 7.62 -12.67
CA LEU A 137 -0.05 6.92 -13.13
C LEU A 137 0.00 5.45 -12.70
N TYR A 138 -1.17 4.91 -12.32
CA TYR A 138 -1.30 3.55 -11.79
C TYR A 138 -0.39 3.31 -10.56
N GLY A 139 -0.19 4.36 -9.75
CA GLY A 139 0.65 4.34 -8.56
C GLY A 139 0.01 3.63 -7.37
N ASN A 140 -1.30 3.40 -7.40
CA ASN A 140 -2.03 2.76 -6.31
C ASN A 140 -1.48 1.38 -5.94
N LEU A 141 -1.32 1.13 -4.64
CA LEU A 141 -0.81 -0.11 -4.08
C LEU A 141 -1.66 -0.55 -2.88
N ILE A 142 -2.06 -1.82 -2.86
CA ILE A 142 -2.68 -2.47 -1.70
C ILE A 142 -1.64 -3.36 -1.05
N LEU A 143 -1.52 -3.31 0.27
CA LEU A 143 -0.69 -4.19 1.09
C LEU A 143 -1.56 -5.00 2.05
N LYS A 144 -1.32 -6.31 2.13
CA LYS A 144 -1.99 -7.22 3.07
C LYS A 144 -1.09 -7.55 4.26
N LYS A 145 -1.60 -7.31 5.47
CA LYS A 145 -0.87 -7.54 6.72
C LYS A 145 -0.78 -9.04 7.05
N GLY A 146 0.43 -9.50 7.30
CA GLY A 146 0.73 -10.85 7.74
C GLY A 146 0.82 -11.00 9.26
N VAL A 147 1.62 -11.99 9.67
CA VAL A 147 1.85 -12.34 11.06
C VAL A 147 3.33 -12.19 11.42
N ILE A 148 3.60 -11.93 12.69
CA ILE A 148 4.95 -12.09 13.27
C ILE A 148 4.85 -13.29 14.22
N PRO A 149 5.51 -14.41 13.88
CA PRO A 149 5.66 -15.56 14.78
C PRO A 149 6.20 -15.16 16.16
N ALA A 150 5.71 -15.84 17.20
CA ALA A 150 6.02 -15.49 18.59
C ALA A 150 7.52 -15.60 18.90
N GLU A 151 8.22 -16.51 18.23
CA GLU A 151 9.67 -16.71 18.32
C GLU A 151 10.50 -15.53 17.81
N MET A 152 9.90 -14.61 17.03
CA MET A 152 10.55 -13.38 16.58
C MET A 152 10.22 -12.18 17.47
N LEU A 153 9.35 -12.34 18.48
CA LEU A 153 9.09 -11.31 19.47
C LEU A 153 10.23 -11.36 20.52
N GLN A 154 11.06 -10.32 20.53
CA GLN A 154 12.07 -10.09 21.58
C GLN A 154 11.45 -9.36 22.77
#